data_AF-A0A419E941-F1
#
_entry.id   AF-A0A419E941-F1
#
_cell.length_a   1.000
_cell.length_b   1.000
_cell.length_c   1.000
_cell.angle_alpha   90.00
_cell.angle_beta   90.00
_cell.angle_gamma   90.00
#
_symmetry.space_group_name_H-M   'P 1'
#
loop_
_entity.id
_entity.type
_entity.pdbx_description
1 polymer ?
#
loop_
_entity_poly.entity_id
_entity_poly.type
_entity_poly.pdbx_seq_one_letter_code
_entity_poly.pdbx_strand_id
1 'polypeptide(L)'
;MEIVILILAMIVVGLIIGWLAGPIWKNKRPIGVQGDYIAAVITAIVVGLMDWYVIPAMGFSDTMRNLGVALEPALGALFVLWIIRVAKK
;
A
#
# COMPACT_ATOMS: atom_id res chain seq x y z
N MET A 1 -14.96 12.71 8.11
CA MET A 1 -15.49 11.34 7.91
C MET A 1 -14.78 10.63 6.76
N GLU A 2 -14.70 11.25 5.58
CA GLU A 2 -14.06 10.63 4.40
C GLU A 2 -12.60 10.22 4.60
N ILE A 3 -11.77 11.11 5.18
CA ILE A 3 -10.35 10.80 5.44
C ILE A 3 -10.17 9.62 6.41
N VAL A 4 -11.07 9.46 7.38
CA VAL A 4 -11.03 8.37 8.34
C VAL A 4 -11.37 7.04 7.66
N ILE A 5 -12.38 7.05 6.78
CA ILE A 5 -12.75 5.90 5.96
C ILE A 5 -11.60 5.52 5.03
N LEU A 6 -10.95 6.51 4.41
CA LEU A 6 -9.76 6.29 3.58
C LEU A 6 -8.65 5.61 4.36
N ILE A 7 -8.28 6.15 5.54
CA ILE A 7 -7.21 5.58 6.37
C ILE A 7 -7.55 4.14 6.79
N LEU A 8 -8.79 3.89 7.20
CA LEU A 8 -9.24 2.53 7.54
C LEU A 8 -9.16 1.58 6.34
N ALA A 9 -9.57 2.03 5.15
CA ALA A 9 -9.44 1.27 3.92
C ALA A 9 -7.97 0.96 3.61
N MET A 10 -7.06 1.93 3.77
CA MET A 10 -5.62 1.74 3.55
C MET A 10 -4.99 0.77 4.54
N ILE A 11 -5.43 0.78 5.80
CA ILE A 11 -5.01 -0.22 6.78
C ILE A 11 -5.43 -1.61 6.32
N VAL A 12 -6.69 -1.79 5.90
CA VAL A 12 -7.18 -3.08 5.41
C VAL A 12 -6.39 -3.55 4.18
N VAL A 13 -6.18 -2.66 3.20
CA VAL A 13 -5.37 -2.96 1.99
C VAL A 13 -3.94 -3.36 2.37
N GLY A 14 -3.29 -2.58 3.24
CA GLY A 14 -1.93 -2.88 3.71
C GLY A 14 -1.84 -4.22 4.42
N LEU A 15 -2.83 -4.58 5.24
CA LEU A 15 -2.90 -5.90 5.88
C LEU A 15 -3.09 -7.02 4.85
N ILE A 16 -3.95 -6.83 3.84
CA ILE A 16 -4.13 -7.82 2.75
C ILE A 16 -2.81 -8.03 2.00
N ILE A 17 -2.11 -6.96 1.63
CA ILE A 17 -0.84 -7.06 0.90
C ILE A 17 0.28 -7.65 1.78
N GLY A 18 0.38 -7.24 3.04
CA GLY A 18 1.32 -7.82 4.00
C GLY A 18 1.06 -9.30 4.29
N TRP A 19 -0.18 -9.76 4.12
CA TRP A 19 -0.51 -11.19 4.16
C TRP A 19 -0.08 -11.88 2.85
N LEU A 20 -0.45 -11.32 1.70
CA LEU A 20 -0.11 -11.84 0.36
C LEU A 20 1.39 -11.95 0.09
N ALA A 21 2.20 -11.12 0.75
CA ALA A 21 3.66 -11.23 0.77
C ALA A 21 4.16 -12.66 1.09
N GLY A 22 3.50 -13.37 2.01
CA GLY A 22 3.83 -14.74 2.37
C GLY A 22 3.72 -15.71 1.19
N PRO A 23 2.52 -15.91 0.63
CA PRO A 23 2.30 -16.73 -0.56
C PRO A 23 3.17 -16.32 -1.76
N ILE A 24 3.24 -15.01 -2.07
CA ILE A 24 4.00 -14.49 -3.23
C ILE A 24 5.49 -14.87 -3.13
N TRP A 25 6.06 -14.79 -1.93
CA TRP A 25 7.48 -15.09 -1.71
C TRP A 25 7.77 -16.45 -1.07
N LYS A 26 6.83 -17.39 -1.16
CA LYS A 26 6.98 -18.76 -0.65
C LYS A 26 7.45 -18.78 0.82
N ASN A 27 6.85 -17.94 1.64
CA ASN A 27 7.16 -17.72 3.07
C ASN A 27 8.58 -17.20 3.39
N LYS A 28 9.38 -16.83 2.39
CA LYS A 28 10.66 -16.14 2.60
C LYS A 28 10.41 -14.64 2.82
N ARG A 29 9.76 -14.26 3.91
CA ARG A 29 9.39 -12.86 4.20
C ARG A 29 10.62 -11.96 4.40
N PRO A 30 10.71 -10.78 3.76
CA PRO A 30 11.91 -9.93 3.80
C PRO A 30 12.27 -9.39 5.19
N ILE A 31 11.28 -9.03 6.01
CA ILE A 31 11.50 -8.49 7.37
C ILE A 31 10.73 -9.28 8.44
N GLY A 32 10.34 -10.52 8.10
CA GLY A 32 9.50 -11.35 8.95
C GLY A 32 8.02 -10.96 8.87
N VAL A 33 7.16 -11.71 9.56
CA VAL A 33 5.70 -11.55 9.46
C VAL A 33 5.26 -10.15 9.89
N GLN A 34 5.63 -9.74 11.11
CA GLN A 34 5.21 -8.47 11.68
C GLN A 34 5.79 -7.27 10.92
N GLY A 35 7.06 -7.35 10.49
CA GLY A 35 7.69 -6.30 9.70
C GLY A 35 6.97 -6.07 8.38
N ASP A 36 6.65 -7.14 7.65
CA ASP A 36 6.01 -7.04 6.33
C ASP A 36 4.63 -6.36 6.44
N TYR A 37 3.86 -6.66 7.49
CA TYR A 37 2.57 -6.01 7.74
C TYR A 37 2.73 -4.52 8.04
N ILE A 38 3.67 -4.15 8.91
CA ILE A 38 3.91 -2.75 9.28
C ILE A 38 4.34 -1.96 8.05
N ALA A 39 5.30 -2.48 7.28
CA ALA A 39 5.77 -1.82 6.06
C ALA A 39 4.66 -1.69 5.01
N ALA A 40 3.85 -2.73 4.80
CA ALA A 40 2.73 -2.68 3.86
C ALA A 40 1.65 -1.67 4.27
N VAL A 41 1.27 -1.63 5.56
CA VAL A 41 0.27 -0.68 6.07
C VAL A 41 0.77 0.76 5.97
N ILE A 42 2.00 1.04 6.40
CA ILE A 42 2.57 2.39 6.29
C ILE A 42 2.62 2.81 4.83
N THR A 43 3.06 1.93 3.93
CA THR A 43 3.13 2.24 2.50
C THR A 43 1.76 2.52 1.92
N ALA A 44 0.76 1.67 2.21
CA ALA A 44 -0.59 1.84 1.71
C ALA A 44 -1.20 3.18 2.19
N ILE A 45 -1.00 3.54 3.46
CA ILE A 45 -1.47 4.83 3.99
C ILE A 45 -0.79 5.99 3.28
N VAL A 46 0.55 5.95 3.14
CA VAL A 46 1.30 7.05 2.50
C VAL A 46 0.89 7.23 1.04
N VAL A 47 0.85 6.15 0.27
CA VAL A 47 0.45 6.19 -1.15
C VAL A 47 -1.00 6.62 -1.29
N GLY A 48 -1.93 6.03 -0.51
CA GLY A 48 -3.35 6.38 -0.62
C GLY A 48 -3.64 7.84 -0.24
N LEU A 49 -2.89 8.39 0.74
CA LEU A 49 -2.96 9.82 1.05
C LEU A 49 -2.36 10.67 -0.07
N MET A 50 -1.23 10.26 -0.64
CA MET A 50 -0.66 10.96 -1.80
C MET A 50 -1.67 11.00 -2.95
N ASP A 51 -2.29 9.88 -3.32
CA ASP A 51 -3.27 9.83 -4.40
C ASP A 51 -4.47 10.73 -4.13
N TRP A 52 -4.93 10.77 -2.88
CA TRP A 52 -6.07 11.58 -2.46
C TRP A 52 -5.86 13.07 -2.70
N TYR A 53 -4.62 13.57 -2.57
CA TYR A 53 -4.29 14.99 -2.73
C TYR A 53 -3.61 15.32 -4.07
N VAL A 54 -2.72 14.46 -4.54
CA VAL A 54 -1.87 14.71 -5.72
C VAL A 54 -2.65 14.52 -7.02
N ILE A 55 -3.51 13.49 -7.12
CA ILE A 55 -4.27 13.24 -8.35
C ILE A 55 -5.20 14.43 -8.69
N PRO A 56 -6.00 14.97 -7.74
CA PRO A 56 -6.77 16.19 -8.00
C PRO A 56 -5.90 17.42 -8.27
N ALA A 57 -4.76 17.56 -7.58
CA ALA A 57 -3.85 18.69 -7.79
C ALA A 57 -3.20 18.70 -9.19
N MET A 58 -3.08 17.53 -9.82
CA MET A 58 -2.64 17.39 -11.23
C MET A 58 -3.75 17.72 -12.24
N GLY A 59 -4.97 18.03 -11.80
CA GLY A 59 -6.12 18.34 -12.67
C GLY A 59 -6.90 17.13 -13.15
N PHE A 60 -6.69 15.94 -12.57
CA PHE A 60 -7.48 14.75 -12.88
C PHE A 60 -8.84 14.76 -12.17
N SER A 61 -9.77 13.95 -12.68
CA SER A 61 -11.11 13.81 -12.12
C SER A 61 -11.14 12.99 -10.82
N ASP A 62 -12.18 13.19 -10.01
CA ASP A 62 -12.42 12.39 -8.80
C ASP A 62 -12.52 10.89 -9.08
N THR A 63 -13.03 10.49 -10.26
CA THR A 63 -13.07 9.09 -10.68
C THR A 63 -11.66 8.51 -10.82
N MET A 64 -10.72 9.27 -11.41
CA MET A 64 -9.32 8.85 -11.51
C MET A 64 -8.64 8.83 -10.15
N ARG A 65 -8.91 9.81 -9.28
CA ARG A 65 -8.44 9.76 -7.88
C ARG A 65 -8.86 8.48 -7.19
N ASN A 66 -10.16 8.15 -7.25
CA ASN A 66 -10.68 6.98 -6.56
C ASN A 66 -10.12 5.66 -7.14
N LEU A 67 -9.85 5.61 -8.45
CA LEU A 67 -9.17 4.48 -9.08
C LEU A 67 -7.73 4.34 -8.60
N GLY A 68 -6.97 5.44 -8.57
CA GLY A 68 -5.59 5.49 -8.06
C GLY A 68 -5.53 5.00 -6.62
N VAL A 69 -6.32 5.61 -5.74
CA VAL A 69 -6.45 5.24 -4.32
C VAL A 69 -6.81 3.76 -4.12
N ALA A 70 -7.54 3.14 -5.04
CA ALA A 70 -7.92 1.73 -4.93
C ALA A 70 -6.79 0.77 -5.32
N LEU A 71 -5.90 1.17 -6.25
CA LEU A 71 -4.93 0.26 -6.88
C LEU A 71 -3.49 0.57 -6.48
N GLU A 72 -3.09 1.84 -6.50
CA GLU A 72 -1.73 2.27 -6.26
C GLU A 72 -1.24 1.94 -4.84
N PRO A 73 -2.04 2.06 -3.76
CA PRO A 73 -1.58 1.68 -2.42
C PRO A 73 -1.24 0.19 -2.31
N ALA A 74 -2.01 -0.66 -2.98
CA ALA A 74 -1.78 -2.10 -3.00
C ALA A 74 -0.49 -2.45 -3.75
N LEU A 75 -0.31 -1.85 -4.93
CA LEU A 75 0.89 -2.03 -5.75
C LEU A 75 2.13 -1.44 -5.08
N GLY A 76 2.00 -0.25 -4.49
CA GLY A 76 3.05 0.43 -3.75
C GLY A 76 3.52 -0.38 -2.55
N ALA A 77 2.59 -0.91 -1.75
CA ALA A 77 2.93 -1.78 -0.63
C ALA A 77 3.69 -3.04 -1.07
N LEU A 78 3.25 -3.69 -2.14
CA LEU A 78 3.93 -4.87 -2.69
C LEU A 78 5.31 -4.50 -3.24
N PHE A 79 5.43 -3.36 -3.91
CA PHE A 79 6.67 -2.85 -4.48
C PHE A 79 7.70 -2.51 -3.40
N VAL A 80 7.29 -1.83 -2.32
CA VAL A 80 8.18 -1.54 -1.18
C VAL A 80 8.68 -2.82 -0.54
N LEU A 81 7.81 -3.79 -0.29
CA LEU A 81 8.23 -5.08 0.26
C LEU A 81 9.19 -5.82 -0.69
N TRP A 82 8.97 -5.72 -2.01
CA TRP A 82 9.91 -6.25 -3.01
C TRP A 82 11.27 -5.53 -2.96
N ILE A 83 11.31 -4.20 -2.85
CA ILE A 83 12.56 -3.45 -2.68
C ILE A 83 13.31 -3.92 -1.44
N ILE A 84 12.64 -4.02 -0.29
CA ILE A 84 13.25 -4.48 0.97
C ILE A 84 13.83 -5.89 0.80
N ARG A 85 13.12 -6.76 0.09
CA ARG A 85 13.61 -8.11 -0.23
C ARG A 85 14.88 -8.08 -1.07
N VAL A 86 14.90 -7.26 -2.12
CA VAL A 86 16.06 -7.16 -3.02
C VAL A 86 17.26 -6.57 -2.28
N ALA A 87 17.06 -5.55 -1.45
CA ALA A 87 18.13 -4.90 -0.68
C ALA A 87 18.76 -5.80 0.40
N LYS A 88 18.06 -6.86 0.83
CA LYS A 88 18.53 -7.83 1.82
C LYS A 88 19.15 -9.09 1.23
N LYS A 89 19.11 -9.26 -0.09
CA LYS A 89 19.85 -10.33 -0.77
C LYS A 89 21.32 -9.97 -0.88
#